data_AF-A0A0Q6TF78-F1
#
_entry.id   AF-A0A0Q6TF78-F1
#
_cell.length_a   1.000
_cell.length_b   1.000
_cell.length_c   1.000
_cell.angle_alpha   90.00
_cell.angle_beta   90.00
_cell.angle_gamma   90.00
#
_symmetry.space_group_name_H-M   'P 1'
#
loop_
_entity.id
_entity.type
_entity.pdbx_description
1 polymer ?
#
loop_
_entity_poly.entity_id
_entity_poly.type
_entity_poly.pdbx_seq_one_letter_code
_entity_poly.pdbx_strand_id
1 'polypeptide(L)'
;MTTCRRIVLVAALLNAAVTAVAAEVTVEKDPPEHAQPRFFERVQAGDLADAIARRGQPVDVKPGQYHLRVPCDSMKPGSFVDITVTVDEHSKTRVRLEECGVQVDSR
;
A
#
# COMPACT_ATOMS: atom_id res chain seq x y z
N MET A 1 14.54 -63.30 -20.89
CA MET A 1 14.93 -62.01 -20.29
C MET A 1 15.08 -61.02 -21.42
N THR A 2 14.13 -60.11 -21.58
CA THR A 2 14.17 -59.10 -22.65
C THR A 2 13.62 -57.79 -22.12
N THR A 3 14.49 -56.80 -22.20
CA THR A 3 14.42 -55.40 -21.74
C THR A 3 13.27 -54.63 -22.37
N CYS A 4 12.57 -53.79 -21.61
CA CYS A 4 11.99 -52.55 -22.15
C CYS A 4 11.68 -51.55 -21.02
N ARG A 5 12.67 -50.70 -20.77
CA ARG A 5 12.66 -49.54 -19.88
C ARG A 5 11.76 -48.47 -20.52
N ARG A 6 10.57 -48.22 -19.97
CA ARG A 6 9.71 -47.11 -20.42
C ARG A 6 10.18 -45.80 -19.80
N ILE A 7 10.61 -44.91 -20.67
CA ILE A 7 11.15 -43.59 -20.39
C ILE A 7 10.01 -42.65 -19.97
N VAL A 8 10.36 -41.82 -18.98
CA VAL A 8 9.61 -40.78 -18.29
C VAL A 8 9.24 -39.62 -19.24
N LEU A 9 8.02 -39.09 -19.10
CA LEU A 9 7.69 -37.73 -19.53
C LEU A 9 6.93 -37.05 -18.38
N VAL A 10 7.66 -36.46 -17.44
CA VAL A 10 7.11 -35.47 -16.51
C VAL A 10 7.23 -34.14 -17.23
N ALA A 11 6.12 -33.66 -17.77
CA ALA A 11 6.01 -32.31 -18.29
C ALA A 11 6.09 -31.34 -17.10
N ALA A 12 7.28 -30.79 -16.85
CA ALA A 12 7.44 -29.65 -15.97
C ALA A 12 6.84 -28.42 -16.66
N LEU A 13 5.56 -28.14 -16.38
CA LEU A 13 4.97 -26.84 -16.68
C LEU A 13 5.66 -25.81 -15.77
N LEU A 14 6.68 -25.13 -16.31
CA LEU A 14 7.18 -23.88 -15.74
C LEU A 14 6.06 -22.84 -15.86
N ASN A 15 5.20 -22.77 -14.85
CA ASN A 15 4.48 -21.54 -14.57
C ASN A 15 5.53 -20.56 -14.06
N ALA A 16 6.02 -19.69 -14.95
CA ALA A 16 6.68 -18.46 -14.56
C ALA A 16 5.65 -17.62 -13.80
N ALA A 17 5.52 -17.86 -12.50
CA ALA A 17 4.87 -16.93 -11.60
C ALA A 17 5.73 -15.67 -11.64
N VAL A 18 5.32 -14.68 -12.43
CA VAL A 18 5.77 -13.31 -12.25
C VAL A 18 5.32 -12.96 -10.84
N THR A 19 6.24 -13.05 -9.88
CA THR A 19 6.04 -12.48 -8.56
C THR A 19 5.89 -10.99 -8.80
N ALA A 20 4.63 -10.51 -8.87
CA ALA A 20 4.36 -9.09 -8.83
C ALA A 20 5.07 -8.58 -7.58
N VAL A 21 6.10 -7.77 -7.77
CA VAL A 21 6.88 -7.26 -6.66
C VAL A 21 5.97 -6.33 -5.88
N ALA A 22 5.53 -6.80 -4.72
CA ALA A 22 4.73 -6.01 -3.81
C ALA A 22 5.66 -5.14 -2.96
N ALA A 23 5.25 -3.90 -2.74
CA ALA A 23 5.79 -3.04 -1.70
C ALA A 23 4.84 -3.10 -0.50
N GLU A 24 5.39 -3.15 0.71
CA GLU A 24 4.58 -3.18 1.93
C GLU A 24 4.31 -1.75 2.39
N VAL A 25 3.05 -1.34 2.44
CA VAL A 25 2.63 -0.05 3.02
C VAL A 25 1.93 -0.27 4.35
N THR A 26 2.38 0.42 5.40
CA THR A 26 1.69 0.46 6.70
C THR A 26 1.26 1.88 7.00
N VAL A 27 -0.05 2.11 7.14
CA VAL A 27 -0.58 3.40 7.61
C VAL A 27 -0.63 3.39 9.13
N GLU A 28 -0.18 4.45 9.79
CA GLU A 28 -0.29 4.59 11.25
C GLU A 28 -1.75 4.51 11.71
N LYS A 29 -1.97 3.84 12.84
CA LYS A 29 -3.31 3.57 13.37
C LYS A 29 -3.97 4.81 13.96
N ASP A 30 -3.18 5.66 14.59
CA ASP A 30 -3.67 6.77 15.39
C ASP A 30 -3.93 7.99 14.49
N PRO A 31 -5.05 8.72 14.71
CA PRO A 31 -5.34 9.92 13.95
C PRO A 31 -4.33 11.04 14.31
N PRO A 32 -4.14 12.04 13.43
CA PRO A 32 -3.31 13.19 13.73
C PRO A 32 -3.79 13.94 14.98
N GLU A 33 -2.86 14.55 15.70
CA GLU A 33 -3.19 15.51 16.75
C GLU A 33 -4.01 16.66 16.16
N HIS A 34 -5.08 17.07 16.85
CA HIS A 34 -6.03 18.10 16.42
C HIS A 34 -6.92 17.77 15.20
N ALA A 35 -6.82 16.57 14.63
CA ALA A 35 -7.70 16.16 13.54
C ALA A 35 -9.18 16.12 13.99
N GLN A 36 -10.08 16.51 13.09
CA GLN A 36 -11.52 16.37 13.33
C GLN A 36 -11.93 14.90 13.51
N PRO A 37 -13.05 14.63 14.20
CA PRO A 37 -13.63 13.30 14.26
C PRO A 37 -13.82 12.70 12.86
N ARG A 38 -13.65 11.38 12.75
CA ARG A 38 -13.79 10.65 11.48
C ARG A 38 -12.77 11.06 10.40
N PHE A 39 -11.61 11.58 10.80
CA PHE A 39 -10.52 11.95 9.89
C PHE A 39 -10.25 10.89 8.81
N PHE A 40 -10.02 9.62 9.21
CA PHE A 40 -9.74 8.53 8.28
C PHE A 40 -10.88 8.23 7.30
N GLU A 41 -12.14 8.44 7.68
CA GLU A 41 -13.29 8.23 6.79
C GLU A 41 -13.35 9.27 5.67
N ARG A 42 -12.68 10.41 5.85
CA ARG A 42 -12.64 11.52 4.90
C ARG A 42 -11.43 11.48 3.98
N VAL A 43 -10.40 10.71 4.31
CA VAL A 43 -9.20 10.58 3.49
C VAL A 43 -9.56 9.89 2.18
N GLN A 44 -9.20 10.50 1.05
CA GLN A 44 -9.44 9.94 -0.28
C GLN A 44 -8.11 9.38 -0.80
N ALA A 45 -7.90 8.09 -0.65
CA ALA A 45 -6.60 7.46 -0.93
C ALA A 45 -6.58 6.60 -2.21
N GLY A 46 -7.68 6.51 -2.95
CA GLY A 46 -7.76 5.74 -4.19
C GLY A 46 -7.26 4.30 -3.99
N ASP A 47 -6.20 3.94 -4.70
CA ASP A 47 -5.56 2.62 -4.64
C ASP A 47 -4.92 2.29 -3.27
N LEU A 48 -4.67 3.30 -2.41
CA LEU A 48 -4.22 3.12 -1.03
C LEU A 48 -5.38 3.02 -0.02
N ALA A 49 -6.65 3.04 -0.45
CA ALA A 49 -7.80 2.98 0.45
C ALA A 49 -7.77 1.75 1.38
N ASP A 50 -7.31 0.60 0.88
CA ASP A 50 -7.17 -0.62 1.69
C ASP A 50 -6.13 -0.46 2.81
N ALA A 51 -5.02 0.22 2.54
CA ALA A 51 -4.00 0.50 3.54
C ALA A 51 -4.53 1.44 4.65
N ILE A 52 -5.36 2.42 4.30
CA ILE A 52 -6.04 3.31 5.27
C ILE A 52 -7.07 2.54 6.09
N ALA A 53 -7.85 1.66 5.45
CA ALA A 53 -8.86 0.85 6.12
C ALA A 53 -8.23 -0.15 7.10
N ARG A 54 -7.08 -0.73 6.74
CA ARG A 54 -6.31 -1.69 7.53
C ARG A 54 -5.18 -1.04 8.33
N ARG A 55 -5.30 0.25 8.66
CA ARG A 55 -4.33 1.01 9.46
C ARG A 55 -3.78 0.22 10.66
N GLY A 56 -2.47 0.30 10.84
CA GLY A 56 -1.69 -0.50 11.80
C GLY A 56 -1.28 -1.89 11.30
N GLN A 57 -1.68 -2.29 10.07
CA GLN A 57 -1.28 -3.53 9.44
C GLN A 57 -0.51 -3.25 8.15
N PRO A 58 0.51 -4.05 7.81
CA PRO A 58 1.14 -3.99 6.51
C PRO A 58 0.15 -4.47 5.43
N VAL A 59 0.10 -3.73 4.32
CA VAL A 59 -0.69 -4.07 3.14
C VAL A 59 0.22 -4.03 1.92
N ASP A 60 0.19 -5.11 1.15
CA ASP A 60 0.92 -5.21 -0.10
C ASP A 60 0.26 -4.34 -1.18
N VAL A 61 1.05 -3.45 -1.77
CA VAL A 61 0.64 -2.56 -2.85
C VAL A 61 1.63 -2.63 -4.01
N LYS A 62 1.25 -2.10 -5.17
CA LYS A 62 2.16 -2.00 -6.30
C LYS A 62 3.16 -0.85 -6.04
N PRO A 63 4.42 -0.96 -6.47
CA PRO A 63 5.30 0.19 -6.50
C PRO A 63 4.74 1.27 -7.43
N GLY A 64 4.89 2.54 -7.07
CA GLY A 64 4.39 3.65 -7.88
C GLY A 64 4.07 4.92 -7.11
N GLN A 65 3.44 5.86 -7.81
CA GLN A 65 2.96 7.12 -7.24
C GLN A 65 1.47 7.03 -6.95
N TYR A 66 1.10 7.46 -5.75
CA TYR A 66 -0.26 7.43 -5.23
C TYR A 66 -0.72 8.82 -4.88
N HIS A 67 -1.91 9.20 -5.36
CA HIS A 67 -2.54 10.46 -5.02
C HIS A 67 -3.46 10.27 -3.81
N LEU A 68 -3.23 11.05 -2.77
CA LEU A 68 -4.05 11.10 -1.56
C LEU A 68 -4.63 12.50 -1.39
N ARG A 69 -5.89 12.58 -1.00
CA ARG A 69 -6.51 13.82 -0.51
C ARG A 69 -6.71 13.71 0.99
N VAL A 70 -6.02 14.56 1.73
CA VAL A 70 -6.01 14.53 3.19
C VAL A 70 -6.78 15.73 3.73
N PRO A 71 -7.67 15.56 4.74
CA PRO A 71 -8.36 16.68 5.37
C PRO A 71 -7.40 17.73 5.93
N CYS A 72 -7.74 18.99 5.74
CA CYS A 72 -6.96 20.16 6.17
C CYS A 72 -7.88 21.19 6.84
N ASP A 73 -8.60 20.75 7.86
CA ASP A 73 -9.68 21.56 8.46
C ASP A 73 -9.19 22.79 9.22
N SER A 74 -7.96 22.76 9.73
CA SER A 74 -7.31 23.90 10.41
C SER A 74 -7.11 25.12 9.52
N MET A 75 -6.91 24.92 8.21
CA MET A 75 -6.85 26.02 7.25
C MET A 75 -8.24 26.54 6.90
N LYS A 76 -9.14 25.61 6.57
CA LYS A 76 -10.54 25.91 6.26
C LYS A 76 -11.40 24.67 6.55
N PRO A 77 -12.51 24.80 7.29
CA PRO A 77 -13.41 23.68 7.54
C PRO A 77 -13.87 23.00 6.26
N GLY A 78 -13.75 21.67 6.20
CA GLY A 78 -14.11 20.86 5.05
C GLY A 78 -13.10 20.90 3.89
N SER A 79 -11.93 21.53 4.07
CA SER A 79 -10.91 21.60 3.03
C SER A 79 -10.00 20.37 3.02
N PHE A 80 -9.29 20.20 1.89
CA PHE A 80 -8.40 19.08 1.63
C PHE A 80 -7.12 19.59 1.00
N VAL A 81 -6.04 18.85 1.19
CA VAL A 81 -4.79 18.99 0.46
C VAL A 81 -4.56 17.74 -0.40
N ASP A 82 -4.05 17.93 -1.60
CA ASP A 82 -3.66 16.85 -2.51
C ASP A 82 -2.17 16.56 -2.33
N ILE A 83 -1.83 15.29 -2.10
CA ILE A 83 -0.47 14.84 -1.80
C ILE A 83 -0.13 13.62 -2.66
N THR A 84 1.09 13.58 -3.18
CA THR A 84 1.62 12.40 -3.87
C THR A 84 2.54 11.63 -2.94
N VAL A 85 2.23 10.36 -2.69
CA VAL A 85 3.10 9.41 -1.97
C VAL A 85 3.76 8.51 -3.01
N THR A 86 5.09 8.41 -2.96
CA THR A 86 5.84 7.46 -3.79
C THR A 86 6.18 6.24 -2.96
N VAL A 87 5.89 5.06 -3.49
CA VAL A 87 6.21 3.77 -2.87
C VAL A 87 7.19 3.05 -3.78
N ASP A 88 8.39 2.82 -3.26
CA ASP A 88 9.47 2.18 -4.00
C ASP A 88 9.31 0.66 -4.02
N GLU A 89 9.90 0.02 -5.02
CA GLU A 89 9.91 -1.42 -5.16
C GLU A 89 10.69 -2.08 -4.00
N HIS A 90 10.18 -3.20 -3.47
CA HIS A 90 10.72 -3.91 -2.31
C HIS A 90 10.86 -3.09 -1.02
N SER A 91 10.21 -1.92 -0.94
CA SER A 91 10.26 -1.07 0.25
C SER A 91 9.25 -1.48 1.32
N LYS A 92 9.58 -1.15 2.57
CA LYS A 92 8.61 -1.11 3.67
C LYS A 92 8.29 0.35 3.98
N THR A 93 7.23 0.85 3.37
CA THR A 93 6.82 2.25 3.50
C THR A 93 5.85 2.41 4.66
N ARG A 94 6.19 3.23 5.65
CA ARG A 94 5.24 3.72 6.65
C ARG A 94 4.69 5.07 6.25
N VAL A 95 3.37 5.19 6.29
CA VAL A 95 2.64 6.44 6.04
C VAL A 95 1.96 6.89 7.32
N ARG A 96 2.38 8.05 7.82
CA ARG A 96 1.72 8.75 8.91
C ARG A 96 0.90 9.89 8.32
N LEU A 97 -0.43 9.82 8.47
CA LEU A 97 -1.28 10.91 8.03
C LEU A 97 -1.20 12.04 9.05
N GLU A 98 -1.14 13.27 8.57
CA GLU A 98 -1.17 14.47 9.38
C GLU A 98 -2.34 15.36 8.96
N GLU A 99 -2.75 16.31 9.80
CA GLU A 99 -3.64 17.35 9.33
C GLU A 99 -2.92 18.14 8.23
N CYS A 100 -3.54 18.28 7.06
CA CYS A 100 -2.93 18.92 5.90
C CYS A 100 -1.66 18.24 5.37
N GLY A 101 -1.42 16.95 5.65
CA GLY A 101 -0.11 16.36 5.35
C GLY A 101 -0.05 14.84 5.39
N VAL A 102 1.11 14.34 4.96
CA VAL A 102 1.57 12.97 5.23
C VAL A 102 3.07 12.99 5.51
N GLN A 103 3.52 12.12 6.39
CA GLN A 103 4.93 11.78 6.53
C GLN A 103 5.14 10.36 6.02
N VAL A 104 6.23 10.15 5.29
CA VAL A 104 6.58 8.88 4.66
C VAL A 104 7.98 8.47 5.15
N ASP A 105 8.09 7.33 5.82
CA ASP A 105 9.36 6.69 6.19
C ASP A 105 9.46 5.39 5.37
N SER A 106 10.39 5.35 4.42
CA SER A 106 10.66 4.19 3.58
C SER A 106 11.99 3.56 4.01
N ARG A 107 11.99 2.22 4.17
CA ARG A 107 13.14 1.42 4.58
C ARG A 107 13.35 0.22 3.70
#